data_AF-A0A7D9JNX9-F1
#
_entry.id   AF-A0A7D9JNX9-F1
#
_cell.length_a   1.000
_cell.length_b   1.000
_cell.length_c   1.000
_cell.angle_alpha   90.00
_cell.angle_beta   90.00
_cell.angle_gamma   90.00
#
_symmetry.space_group_name_H-M   'P 1'
#
loop_
_entity.id
_entity.type
_entity.pdbx_description
1 polymer ?
#
loop_
_entity_poly.entity_id
_entity_poly.type
_entity_poly.pdbx_seq_one_letter_code
_entity_poly.pdbx_strand_id
1 'polypeptide(L)'
;MPFGLKMSQDVFQSKIDQTFEGCNGVVGIADDIVVFGKTAEEHDENLMERCQNTGLKLNPEKCFIKQKQIKFYGVICNEEGIKPDPSKVSALKQMTKPRDRREL
;
A
#
# COMPACT_ATOMS: atom_id res chain seq x y z
N MET A 1 -15.54 11.74 5.33
CA MET A 1 -16.25 10.48 5.62
C MET A 1 -16.01 10.14 7.09
N PRO A 2 -17.02 9.83 7.91
CA PRO A 2 -16.81 9.51 9.33
C PRO A 2 -16.15 8.13 9.50
N PHE A 3 -15.32 7.99 10.53
CA PHE A 3 -14.73 6.70 10.92
C PHE A 3 -15.79 5.80 11.60
N GLY A 4 -15.65 4.48 11.46
CA GLY A 4 -16.44 3.49 12.21
C GLY A 4 -17.67 2.91 11.48
N LEU A 5 -17.99 3.35 10.26
CA LEU A 5 -18.99 2.65 9.45
C LEU A 5 -18.36 1.44 8.77
N LYS A 6 -19.08 0.32 8.73
CA LYS A 6 -18.62 -0.93 8.09
C LYS A 6 -18.19 -0.73 6.63
N MET A 7 -18.88 0.16 5.90
CA MET A 7 -18.63 0.41 4.48
C MET A 7 -17.62 1.53 4.20
N SER A 8 -17.13 2.24 5.23
CA SER A 8 -16.24 3.39 5.01
C SER A 8 -14.97 3.00 4.26
N GLN A 9 -14.43 1.80 4.51
CA GLN A 9 -13.22 1.33 3.83
C GLN A 9 -13.47 1.07 2.35
N ASP A 10 -14.57 0.40 1.99
CA ASP A 10 -14.89 0.08 0.60
C ASP A 10 -15.14 1.34 -0.22
N VAL A 11 -15.87 2.31 0.35
CA VAL A 11 -16.14 3.59 -0.33
C VAL A 11 -14.84 4.39 -0.49
N PHE A 12 -13.95 4.35 0.51
CA PHE A 12 -12.65 5.01 0.42
C PHE A 12 -11.77 4.35 -0.64
N GLN A 13 -11.68 3.02 -0.65
CA GLN A 13 -10.94 2.26 -1.66
C GLN A 13 -11.47 2.55 -3.06
N SER A 14 -12.79 2.52 -3.27
CA SER A 14 -13.39 2.85 -4.56
C SER A 14 -13.02 4.26 -5.03
N LYS A 15 -12.97 5.22 -4.10
CA LYS A 15 -12.54 6.58 -4.44
C LYS A 15 -11.05 6.65 -4.78
N ILE A 16 -10.23 5.92 -4.04
CA ILE A 16 -8.80 5.75 -4.29
C ILE A 16 -8.60 5.19 -5.70
N ASP A 17 -9.22 4.07 -6.03
CA ASP A 17 -9.13 3.41 -7.34
C ASP A 17 -9.55 4.35 -8.48
N GLN A 18 -10.70 5.03 -8.35
CA GLN A 18 -11.15 6.05 -9.33
C GLN A 18 -10.14 7.18 -9.49
N THR A 19 -9.49 7.58 -8.40
CA THR A 19 -8.52 8.67 -8.46
C THR A 19 -7.26 8.19 -9.18
N PHE A 20 -6.84 6.93 -9.02
CA PHE A 20 -5.66 6.32 -9.65
C PHE A 20 -5.93 5.73 -11.05
N GLU A 21 -7.18 5.78 -11.52
CA GLU A 21 -7.56 5.27 -12.82
C GLU A 21 -6.79 6.01 -13.93
N GLY A 22 -6.08 5.26 -14.77
CA GLY A 22 -5.23 5.80 -15.83
C GLY A 22 -3.80 6.16 -15.42
N CYS A 23 -3.47 6.19 -14.13
CA CYS A 23 -2.08 6.35 -13.67
C CYS A 23 -1.32 5.02 -13.80
N ASN A 24 -0.18 5.04 -14.48
CA ASN A 24 0.70 3.87 -14.55
C ASN A 24 1.58 3.78 -13.30
N GLY A 25 1.91 2.56 -12.88
CA GLY A 25 2.88 2.35 -11.80
C GLY A 25 2.39 2.80 -10.42
N VAL A 26 1.08 2.76 -10.17
CA VAL A 26 0.52 3.12 -8.86
C VAL A 26 -0.43 2.07 -8.34
N VAL A 27 -0.30 1.75 -7.05
CA VAL A 27 -1.20 0.84 -6.34
C VAL A 27 -1.54 1.48 -4.99
N GLY A 28 -2.83 1.55 -4.67
CA GLY A 28 -3.33 2.03 -3.38
C GLY A 28 -4.13 0.94 -2.67
N ILE A 29 -3.90 0.76 -1.37
CA ILE A 29 -4.74 -0.08 -0.52
C ILE A 29 -5.10 0.72 0.74
N ALA A 30 -6.38 0.97 0.90
CA ALA A 30 -6.94 1.89 1.87
C ALA A 30 -6.24 3.26 1.79
N ASP A 31 -5.57 3.69 2.85
CA ASP A 31 -4.86 4.95 2.98
C ASP A 31 -3.40 4.92 2.51
N ASP A 32 -2.83 3.73 2.27
CA ASP A 32 -1.45 3.58 1.83
C ASP A 32 -1.36 3.53 0.29
N ILE A 33 -0.45 4.32 -0.26
CA ILE A 33 -0.23 4.46 -1.71
C ILE A 33 1.24 4.14 -2.00
N VAL A 34 1.45 3.30 -3.01
CA VAL A 34 2.77 2.95 -3.53
C VAL A 34 2.86 3.38 -4.98
N VAL A 35 3.90 4.17 -5.28
CA VAL A 35 4.29 4.54 -6.64
C VAL A 35 5.58 3.82 -6.99
N PHE A 36 5.66 3.26 -8.20
CA PHE A 36 6.81 2.52 -8.70
C PHE A 36 7.04 2.80 -10.19
N GLY A 37 8.28 2.59 -10.62
CA GLY A 37 8.72 2.72 -12.01
C GLY A 37 9.97 1.85 -12.22
N LYS A 38 10.30 1.53 -13.48
CA LYS A 38 11.49 0.74 -13.80
C LYS A 38 12.76 1.59 -13.71
N THR A 39 12.67 2.87 -14.01
CA THR A 39 13.75 3.84 -13.84
C THR A 39 13.38 4.92 -12.82
N ALA A 40 14.38 5.66 -12.34
CA ALA A 40 14.16 6.79 -11.46
C ALA A 40 13.35 7.90 -12.14
N GLU A 41 13.55 8.11 -13.45
CA GLU A 41 12.75 9.08 -14.21
C GLU A 41 11.29 8.64 -14.30
N GLU A 42 11.02 7.38 -14.67
CA GLU A 42 9.66 6.85 -14.76
C GLU A 42 8.94 6.92 -13.41
N HIS A 43 9.64 6.60 -12.32
CA HIS A 43 9.09 6.74 -10.97
C HIS A 43 8.71 8.20 -10.66
N ASP A 44 9.58 9.15 -10.99
CA ASP A 44 9.34 10.57 -10.71
C ASP A 44 8.20 11.14 -11.56
N GLU A 45 8.08 10.72 -12.83
CA GLU A 45 6.96 11.04 -13.70
C GLU A 45 5.64 10.51 -13.13
N ASN A 46 5.58 9.23 -12.76
CA ASN A 46 4.40 8.61 -12.16
C ASN A 46 3.99 9.31 -10.85
N LEU A 47 4.97 9.72 -10.03
CA LEU A 47 4.71 10.44 -8.77
C LEU A 47 4.19 11.86 -9.02
N MET A 48 4.75 12.58 -9.98
CA MET A 48 4.32 13.94 -10.31
C MET A 48 2.94 13.98 -10.93
N GLU A 49 2.67 13.10 -11.91
CA GLU A 49 1.35 12.95 -12.52
C GLU A 49 0.30 12.69 -11.44
N ARG A 50 0.65 11.88 -10.43
CA ARG A 50 -0.23 11.65 -9.29
C ARG A 50 -0.48 12.91 -8.47
N CYS A 51 0.59 13.56 -8.01
CA CYS A 51 0.48 14.70 -7.09
C CYS A 51 -0.26 15.88 -7.72
N GLN A 52 -0.16 16.06 -9.03
CA GLN A 52 -0.77 17.20 -9.74
C GLN A 52 -2.25 16.98 -10.04
N ASN A 53 -2.64 15.75 -10.43
CA ASN A 53 -4.01 15.47 -10.88
C ASN A 53 -5.00 15.24 -9.73
N THR A 54 -4.48 15.08 -8.51
CA THR A 54 -5.28 14.52 -7.42
C THR A 54 -5.17 15.42 -6.21
N GLY A 55 -6.30 16.01 -5.79
CA GLY A 55 -6.37 16.88 -4.60
C GLY A 55 -6.11 16.15 -3.27
N LEU A 56 -5.37 15.04 -3.30
CA LEU A 56 -4.92 14.29 -2.15
C LEU A 56 -3.85 15.08 -1.41
N LYS A 57 -4.00 15.13 -0.08
CA LYS A 57 -2.97 15.66 0.80
C LYS A 57 -2.15 14.49 1.31
N LEU A 58 -0.88 14.46 0.91
CA LEU A 58 0.09 13.51 1.42
C LEU A 58 0.58 13.97 2.79
N ASN A 59 0.83 13.00 3.70
CA ASN A 59 1.46 13.29 4.97
C ASN A 59 2.98 13.19 4.82
N PRO A 60 3.74 14.30 4.85
CA PRO A 60 5.17 14.30 4.58
C PRO A 60 5.98 13.45 5.58
N GLU A 61 5.53 13.33 6.83
CA GLU A 61 6.21 12.49 7.84
C GLU A 61 6.10 11.00 7.56
N LYS A 62 5.11 10.59 6.77
CA LYS A 62 4.86 9.19 6.39
C LYS A 62 5.24 8.90 4.94
N CYS A 63 5.71 9.89 4.19
CA CYS A 63 6.13 9.72 2.81
C CYS A 63 7.59 9.25 2.74
N PHE A 64 7.79 8.08 2.13
CA PHE A 64 9.11 7.54 1.82
C PHE A 64 9.30 7.56 0.30
N ILE A 65 10.21 8.39 -0.19
CA ILE A 65 10.40 8.65 -1.63
C ILE A 65 11.72 8.02 -2.08
N LYS A 66 11.75 7.44 -3.30
CA LYS A 66 12.94 6.84 -3.93
C LYS A 66 13.59 5.72 -3.12
N GLN A 67 12.76 4.89 -2.48
CA GLN A 67 13.22 3.73 -1.75
C GLN A 67 13.49 2.55 -2.70
N LYS A 68 14.64 1.89 -2.56
CA LYS A 68 14.96 0.64 -3.29
C LYS A 68 14.15 -0.56 -2.80
N GLN A 69 13.65 -0.48 -1.58
CA GLN A 69 12.86 -1.51 -0.94
C GLN A 69 11.76 -0.86 -0.12
N ILE A 70 10.55 -1.40 -0.25
CA ILE A 70 9.40 -0.97 0.53
C ILE A 70 8.75 -2.17 1.21
N LYS A 71 8.13 -1.92 2.36
CA LYS A 71 7.26 -2.87 3.04
C LYS A 71 5.82 -2.43 2.80
N PHE A 72 5.01 -3.30 2.22
CA PHE A 72 3.62 -2.99 1.87
C PHE A 72 2.73 -4.19 2.20
N TYR A 73 1.72 -4.02 3.06
CA TYR A 73 0.75 -5.08 3.43
C TYR A 73 1.36 -6.45 3.83
N GLY A 74 2.56 -6.44 4.40
CA GLY A 74 3.26 -7.65 4.84
C GLY A 74 3.94 -8.43 3.71
N VAL A 75 4.18 -7.77 2.59
CA VAL A 75 5.22 -8.13 1.62
C VAL A 75 6.32 -7.07 1.63
N ILE A 76 7.50 -7.48 1.18
CA ILE A 76 8.63 -6.62 0.89
C ILE A 76 8.81 -6.63 -0.62
N CYS A 77 8.79 -5.45 -1.23
CA CYS A 77 8.99 -5.27 -2.66
C CYS A 77 10.36 -4.61 -2.88
N ASN A 78 11.18 -5.19 -3.76
CA ASN A 78 12.49 -4.67 -4.16
C ASN A 78 12.79 -5.01 -5.63
N GLU A 79 14.00 -4.69 -6.10
CA GLU A 79 14.48 -4.95 -7.47
C GLU A 79 14.43 -6.45 -7.86
N GLU A 80 14.44 -7.36 -6.89
CA GLU A 80 14.35 -8.81 -7.12
C GLU A 80 12.90 -9.32 -7.20
N GLY A 81 11.92 -8.45 -6.98
CA GLY A 81 10.50 -8.76 -6.99
C GLY A 81 9.84 -8.66 -5.61
N ILE A 82 8.79 -9.45 -5.41
CA ILE A 82 7.94 -9.42 -4.21
C ILE A 82 8.28 -10.62 -3.33
N LYS A 83 8.64 -10.37 -2.07
CA LYS A 83 8.95 -11.40 -1.07
C LYS A 83 8.02 -11.27 0.15
N PRO A 84 7.63 -12.38 0.81
CA PRO A 84 6.87 -12.29 2.05
C PRO A 84 7.66 -11.57 3.14
N ASP A 85 7.00 -10.74 3.94
CA ASP A 85 7.64 -10.11 5.08
C ASP A 85 8.03 -11.16 6.14
N PRO A 86 9.31 -11.23 6.56
CA PRO A 86 9.77 -12.21 7.53
C PRO A 86 9.05 -12.13 8.87
N SER A 87 8.59 -10.95 9.29
CA SER A 87 7.84 -10.78 10.54
C SER A 87 6.46 -11.44 10.44
N LYS A 88 5.76 -11.28 9.31
CA LYS A 88 4.47 -11.97 9.06
C LYS A 88 4.64 -13.49 9.06
N VAL A 89 5.70 -14.00 8.41
CA VAL A 89 6.02 -15.44 8.39
C VAL A 89 6.36 -15.96 9.79
N SER A 90 7.13 -15.18 10.57
CA SER A 90 7.52 -15.57 11.93
C SER A 90 6.31 -15.60 12.87
N ALA A 91 5.38 -14.65 12.75
CA ALA A 91 4.14 -14.62 13.51
C ALA A 91 3.30 -15.88 13.27
N LEU A 92 3.18 -16.32 12.01
CA LEU A 92 2.48 -17.57 11.67
C LEU A 92 3.18 -18.81 12.27
N LYS A 93 4.52 -18.86 12.23
CA LYS A 93 5.28 -19.98 12.83
C LYS A 93 5.17 -20.06 14.35
N GLN A 94 5.01 -18.91 15.01
CA GLN A 94 4.89 -18.82 16.46
C GLN A 94 3.44 -18.91 16.94
N MET A 95 2.47 -19.00 16.02
CA MET A 95 1.06 -19.04 16.35
C MET A 95 0.75 -20.33 17.12
N THR A 96 0.20 -20.18 18.32
CA THR A 96 -0.22 -21.32 19.14
C THR A 96 -1.40 -22.04 18.48
N LYS A 97 -1.46 -23.36 18.64
CA LYS A 97 -2.61 -24.13 18.18
C LYS A 97 -3.90 -23.56 18.81
N PRO A 98 -4.96 -23.36 18.00
CA PRO A 98 -6.21 -22.85 18.52
C PRO A 98 -6.78 -23.78 19.58
N ARG A 99 -7.30 -23.20 20.66
CA ARG A 99 -7.84 -23.90 21.82
C ARG A 99 -9.35 -24.09 21.75
N ASP A 100 -10.02 -23.32 20.90
CA ASP A 100 -11.46 -23.41 20.68
C ASP A 100 -11.84 -23.16 19.21
N ARG A 101 -13.14 -23.26 18.91
CA ARG A 101 -13.68 -23.06 17.55
C ARG A 101 -13.61 -21.61 17.06
N ARG A 102 -13.42 -20.62 17.94
CA ARG A 102 -13.32 -19.20 17.57
C ARG A 102 -11.89 -18.83 17.17
N GLU A 103 -10.91 -19.57 17.68
CA GLU A 103 -9.48 -19.40 17.35
C GLU A 103 -9.05 -20.15 16.08
N LEU A 104 -9.90 -21.06 15.56
CA LEU A 104 -9.67 -21.86 14.34
C LEU A 104 -9.89 -21.08 13.04
#